data_AF-A0A2J6JCS5-F1
#
_entry.id   AF-A0A2J6JCS5-F1
#
_cell.length_a   1.000
_cell.length_b   1.000
_cell.length_c   1.000
_cell.angle_alpha   90.00
_cell.angle_beta   90.00
_cell.angle_gamma   90.00
#
_symmetry.space_group_name_H-M   'P 1'
#
loop_
_entity.id
_entity.type
_entity.pdbx_description
1 polymer ?
#
loop_
_entity_poly.entity_id
_entity_poly.type
_entity_poly.pdbx_seq_one_letter_code
_entity_poly.pdbx_strand_id
1 'polypeptide(L)' 'MSDCEKLEKCPFFIKYEGSPEFKTQGFKNLYCTGPLQSQCARIDFKAKTGAPPSENLSPSGVEFC' A
#
# COMPACT_ATOMS: atom_id res chain seq x y z
N MET A 1 8.48 -15.48 4.55
CA MET A 1 8.07 -14.34 5.39
C MET A 1 7.32 -13.41 4.47
N SER A 2 6.01 -13.61 4.35
CA SER A 2 5.26 -13.17 3.16
C SER A 2 3.94 -12.49 3.51
N ASP A 3 3.86 -11.87 4.69
CA ASP A 3 2.70 -11.10 5.10
C ASP A 3 3.15 -9.69 5.48
N CYS A 4 2.50 -8.69 4.89
CA CYS A 4 2.76 -7.30 5.23
C CYS A 4 2.02 -7.01 6.54
N GLU A 5 2.74 -7.03 7.66
CA GLU A 5 2.20 -6.79 9.01
C GLU A 5 1.45 -5.44 9.13
N LYS A 6 1.71 -4.53 8.21
CA LYS A 6 1.08 -3.20 8.14
C LYS A 6 -0.17 -3.17 7.26
N LEU A 7 -0.52 -4.25 6.58
CA LEU A 7 -1.64 -4.31 5.65
C LEU A 7 -2.95 -3.95 6.35
N GLU A 8 -3.24 -4.58 7.50
CA GLU A 8 -4.43 -4.32 8.31
C GLU A 8 -4.50 -2.88 8.83
N LYS A 9 -3.34 -2.22 8.94
CA LYS A 9 -3.20 -0.83 9.41
C LYS A 9 -2.89 0.14 8.28
N CYS A 10 -3.02 -0.28 7.02
CA CYS A 10 -2.59 0.52 5.88
C CYS A 10 -3.75 1.42 5.45
N PRO A 11 -3.63 2.77 5.56
CA PRO A 11 -4.77 3.66 5.31
C PRO A 11 -5.34 3.55 3.88
N PHE A 12 -4.50 3.26 2.88
CA PHE A 12 -4.97 2.98 1.52
C PHE A 12 -5.87 1.75 1.46
N PHE A 13 -5.47 0.65 2.10
CA PHE A 13 -6.32 -0.53 2.12
C PHE A 13 -7.57 -0.26 2.94
N ILE A 14 -7.48 0.35 4.12
CA ILE A 14 -8.67 0.69 4.92
C ILE A 14 -9.68 1.55 4.14
N LYS A 15 -9.20 2.53 3.35
CA LYS A 15 -10.07 3.41 2.56
C LYS A 15 -10.70 2.72 1.35
N TYR A 16 -9.92 1.89 0.65
CA TYR A 16 -10.31 1.28 -0.63
C TYR A 16 -10.65 -0.22 -0.51
N GLU A 17 -10.65 -0.78 0.69
CA GLU A 17 -11.08 -2.15 0.98
C GLU A 17 -12.57 -2.26 0.68
N GLY A 18 -12.90 -3.00 -0.38
CA GLY A 18 -14.26 -3.12 -0.90
C GLY A 18 -14.62 -2.14 -2.03
N SER A 19 -13.72 -1.23 -2.43
CA SER A 19 -13.93 -0.44 -3.65
C SER A 19 -13.63 -1.28 -4.89
N PRO A 20 -14.63 -1.64 -5.72
CA PRO A 20 -14.41 -2.47 -6.91
C PRO A 20 -13.57 -1.75 -7.98
N GLU A 21 -13.54 -0.41 -7.94
CA GLU A 21 -12.76 0.43 -8.84
C GLU A 21 -11.25 0.32 -8.56
N PHE A 22 -10.87 0.04 -7.32
CA PHE A 22 -9.47 -0.07 -6.92
C PHE A 22 -9.08 -1.53 -6.83
N LYS A 23 -8.16 -1.97 -7.70
CA LYS A 23 -7.60 -3.34 -7.69
C LYS A 23 -6.67 -3.58 -6.49
N THR A 24 -7.17 -3.35 -5.29
CA THR A 24 -6.47 -3.50 -4.01
C THR A 24 -5.92 -4.91 -3.84
N GLN A 25 -6.64 -5.95 -4.27
CA GLN A 25 -6.10 -7.33 -4.31
C GLN A 25 -4.85 -7.47 -5.18
N GLY A 26 -4.80 -6.81 -6.33
CA GLY A 26 -3.62 -6.81 -7.19
C GLY A 26 -2.44 -6.14 -6.49
N PHE A 27 -2.68 -5.00 -5.85
CA PHE A 27 -1.66 -4.32 -5.05
C PHE A 27 -1.19 -5.15 -3.86
N LYS A 28 -2.08 -5.83 -3.15
CA LYS A 28 -1.73 -6.73 -2.03
C LYS A 28 -0.83 -7.86 -2.52
N ASN A 29 -1.21 -8.52 -3.61
CA ASN A 29 -0.45 -9.64 -4.15
C ASN A 29 0.91 -9.24 -4.73
N LEU A 30 1.07 -8.00 -5.21
CA LEU A 30 2.33 -7.53 -5.77
C LEU A 30 3.25 -6.90 -4.70
N TYR A 31 2.70 -6.03 -3.86
CA TYR A 31 3.45 -5.15 -2.95
C TYR A 31 3.35 -5.51 -1.47
N CYS A 32 2.47 -6.43 -1.06
CA CYS A 32 2.39 -6.88 0.33
C CYS A 32 2.90 -8.30 0.50
N THR A 33 2.50 -9.21 -0.38
CA THR A 33 2.88 -10.64 -0.33
C THR A 33 3.75 -11.07 -1.51
N GLY A 34 3.98 -10.16 -2.46
CA GLY A 34 4.66 -10.42 -3.73
C GLY A 34 6.09 -9.90 -3.82
N PRO A 35 6.71 -10.06 -5.00
CA PRO A 35 8.11 -9.70 -5.23
C PRO A 35 8.37 -8.18 -5.20
N LEU A 36 7.32 -7.35 -5.34
CA LEU A 36 7.43 -5.89 -5.32
C LEU A 36 7.26 -5.32 -3.91
N GLN A 37 7.27 -6.14 -2.85
CA GLN A 37 7.11 -5.68 -1.48
C GLN A 37 8.15 -4.63 -1.09
N SER A 38 9.41 -4.84 -1.48
CA SER A 38 10.50 -3.88 -1.26
C SER A 38 10.34 -2.59 -2.07
N GLN A 39 9.47 -2.58 -3.09
CA GLN A 39 9.21 -1.42 -3.95
C GLN A 39 7.92 -0.68 -3.56
N CYS A 40 7.32 -1.00 -2.41
CA CYS A 40 6.14 -0.32 -1.94
C CYS A 40 6.45 1.15 -1.59
N ALA A 41 5.97 2.08 -2.43
CA ALA A 41 6.20 3.52 -2.27
C ALA A 41 5.73 4.06 -0.92
N ARG A 42 4.69 3.44 -0.34
CA ARG A 42 4.16 3.77 1.00
C ARG A 42 5.16 3.45 2.11
N ILE A 43 5.93 2.37 1.98
CA ILE A 43 6.96 1.99 2.95
C ILE A 43 8.15 2.94 2.83
N ASP A 44 8.59 3.20 1.59
CA ASP A 44 9.68 4.13 1.28
C ASP A 44 9.36 5.55 1.78
N PHE A 45 8.15 6.06 1.52
CA PHE A 45 7.71 7.36 2.01
C PHE A 45 7.76 7.43 3.54
N LYS A 46 7.26 6.40 4.23
CA LYS A 46 7.31 6.36 5.69
C LYS A 46 8.76 6.31 6.21
N ALA A 47 9.64 5.58 5.53
CA ALA A 47 11.05 5.50 5.90
C ALA A 47 11.78 6.84 5.71
N LYS A 48 11.45 7.59 4.65
CA LYS A 48 12.05 8.89 4.33
C LYS A 48 11.51 10.03 5.18
N THR A 49 10.19 10.12 5.32
CA THR A 49 9.51 11.25 5.95
C THR A 49 9.27 11.01 7.45
N GLY A 50 9.25 9.75 7.91
CA GLY A 50 8.81 9.36 9.26
C GLY A 50 7.30 9.44 9.48
N ALA A 51 6.59 10.21 8.63
CA ALA A 51 5.14 10.37 8.65
C ALA A 51 4.40 9.23 7.92
N PRO A 52 3.15 8.93 8.29
CA PRO A 52 2.32 8.02 7.52
C PRO A 52 2.05 8.57 6.11
N PRO A 53 2.09 7.73 5.06
CA PRO A 53 1.74 8.13 3.71
C PRO A 53 0.25 8.45 3.62
N SER A 54 -0.10 9.35 2.70
CA SER A 54 -1.50 9.72 2.43
C SER A 54 -2.35 8.49 2.12
N GLU A 55 -3.61 8.49 2.54
CA GLU A 55 -4.57 7.40 2.24
C GLU A 55 -4.79 7.20 0.74
N ASN A 56 -4.58 8.25 -0.04
CA ASN A 56 -4.69 8.29 -1.49
C ASN A 56 -3.46 7.73 -2.23
N LEU A 57 -2.33 7.54 -1.54
CA LEU A 57 -1.10 7.05 -2.17
C LEU A 57 -1.15 5.53 -2.32
N SER A 58 -1.15 5.01 -3.54
CA SER A 58 -1.12 3.57 -3.79
C SER A 58 0.26 2.95 -3.50
N PRO A 59 0.35 1.63 -3.30
CA PRO A 59 1.63 0.92 -3.13
C PRO A 59 2.58 1.06 -4.33
N SER A 60 2.07 1.32 -5.53
CA SER A 60 2.87 1.59 -6.73
C SER A 60 3.42 3.02 -6.80
N GLY A 61 2.99 3.92 -5.92
CA GLY A 61 3.41 5.32 -5.91
C GLY A 61 2.51 6.26 -6.71
N VAL A 62 1.39 5.77 -7.25
CA VAL A 62 0.36 6.63 -7.85
C VAL A 62 -0.50 7.21 -6.74
N GLU A 63 -0.65 8.54 -6.70
CA GLU A 63 -1.55 9.22 -5.77
C GLU A 63 -2.89 9.49 -6.47
N PHE A 64 -3.97 9.01 -5.88
CA PHE A 64 -5.33 9.21 -6.41
C PHE A 64 -5.92 10.48 -5.80
N CYS A 65 -6.16 11.51 -6.61
CA CYS A 65 -6.80 12.76 -6.18
C CYS A 65 -8.29 12.56 -5.88
#